data_AF-A0A8H9HW56-F1
#
_entry.id   AF-A0A8H9HW56-F1
#
_cell.length_a   1.000
_cell.length_b   1.000
_cell.length_c   1.000
_cell.angle_alpha   90.00
_cell.angle_beta   90.00
_cell.angle_gamma   90.00
#
_symmetry.space_group_name_H-M   'P 1'
#
loop_
_entity.id
_entity.type
_entity.pdbx_description
1 polymer ?
#
loop_
_entity_poly.entity_id
_entity_poly.type
_entity_poly.pdbx_seq_one_letter_code
_entity_poly.pdbx_strand_id
1 'polypeptide(L)'
;MKDLDAAAMLSAHEKQDVLERVLLPAAAEGTVAQRRPVVVIVGGQPGAGKTKVADLVEAALGQRGGAVRIGRDLYKAAHRHYPKR
;
A
#
# COMPACT_ATOMS: atom_id res chain seq x y z
N MET A 1 10.84 -13.64 -22.04
CA MET A 1 10.49 -12.76 -20.89
C MET A 1 8.98 -12.49 -20.81
N LYS A 2 8.13 -13.45 -21.21
CA LYS A 2 6.67 -13.39 -20.99
C LYS A 2 6.20 -14.55 -20.09
N ASP A 3 6.95 -15.65 -20.10
CA ASP A 3 6.58 -16.87 -19.38
C ASP A 3 6.88 -16.85 -17.87
N LEU A 4 7.73 -15.93 -17.42
CA LEU A 4 8.00 -15.71 -15.97
C LEU A 4 6.89 -14.90 -15.27
N ASP A 5 6.16 -14.05 -16.01
CA ASP A 5 5.11 -13.21 -15.43
C ASP A 5 3.82 -13.99 -15.14
N ALA A 6 3.53 -15.03 -15.92
CA ALA A 6 2.36 -15.89 -15.69
C ALA A 6 2.52 -16.75 -14.42
N ALA A 7 3.74 -17.23 -14.15
CA ALA A 7 4.06 -17.98 -12.92
C ALA A 7 4.10 -17.09 -11.66
N ALA A 8 4.23 -15.77 -11.83
CA ALA A 8 4.24 -14.79 -10.75
C ALA A 8 2.85 -14.16 -10.49
N MET A 9 1.82 -14.45 -11.28
CA MET A 9 0.49 -13.90 -11.03
C MET A 9 -0.28 -14.75 -10.01
N LEU A 10 -0.60 -14.14 -8.86
CA LEU A 10 -1.60 -14.70 -7.94
C LEU A 10 -2.96 -14.85 -8.65
N SER A 11 -3.65 -15.95 -8.35
CA SER A 11 -5.05 -16.14 -8.70
C SER A 11 -5.93 -15.05 -8.05
N ALA A 12 -7.19 -14.91 -8.51
CA ALA A 12 -8.12 -13.96 -7.92
C ALA A 12 -8.37 -14.24 -6.42
N HIS A 13 -8.46 -15.52 -6.04
CA HIS A 13 -8.62 -15.93 -4.65
C HIS A 13 -7.41 -15.54 -3.80
N GLU A 14 -6.19 -15.83 -4.28
CA GLU A 14 -4.97 -15.47 -3.55
C GLU A 14 -4.78 -13.96 -3.42
N LYS A 15 -5.19 -13.18 -4.43
CA LYS A 15 -5.20 -11.71 -4.35
C LYS A 15 -6.14 -11.24 -3.24
N GLN A 16 -7.34 -11.82 -3.18
CA GLN A 16 -8.34 -11.46 -2.16
C GLN A 16 -7.86 -11.85 -0.76
N ASP A 17 -7.32 -13.07 -0.60
CA ASP A 17 -6.79 -13.53 0.68
C ASP A 17 -5.67 -12.62 1.19
N VAL A 18 -4.71 -12.26 0.33
CA VAL A 18 -3.62 -11.35 0.72
C VAL A 18 -4.15 -9.96 1.07
N LEU A 19 -5.13 -9.44 0.32
CA LEU A 19 -5.76 -8.17 0.62
C LEU A 19 -6.42 -8.19 2.00
N GLU A 20 -7.32 -9.14 2.25
CA GLU A 20 -8.16 -9.17 3.45
C GLU A 20 -7.42 -9.62 4.70
N ARG A 21 -6.48 -10.57 4.57
CA ARG A 21 -5.83 -11.21 5.73
C ARG A 21 -4.47 -10.61 6.08
N VAL A 22 -3.84 -9.91 5.13
CA VAL A 22 -2.48 -9.38 5.33
C VAL A 22 -2.45 -7.87 5.16
N LEU A 23 -2.87 -7.36 4.00
CA LEU A 23 -2.69 -5.93 3.66
C LEU A 23 -3.62 -5.03 4.47
N LEU A 24 -4.93 -5.32 4.50
CA LEU A 24 -5.89 -4.47 5.21
C LEU A 24 -5.63 -4.43 6.73
N PRO A 25 -5.41 -5.57 7.43
CA PRO A 25 -5.13 -5.55 8.86
C PRO A 25 -3.86 -4.76 9.19
N ALA A 26 -2.77 -5.00 8.45
CA ALA A 26 -1.50 -4.31 8.70
C ALA A 26 -1.56 -2.82 8.34
N ALA A 27 -2.27 -2.45 7.26
CA ALA A 27 -2.33 -1.06 6.81
C ALA A 27 -3.29 -0.19 7.64
N ALA A 28 -4.33 -0.79 8.23
CA ALA A 28 -5.33 -0.08 9.03
C ALA A 28 -5.10 -0.19 10.56
N GLU A 29 -4.05 -0.90 10.99
CA GLU A 29 -3.74 -1.07 12.40
C GLU A 29 -3.61 0.30 13.12
N GLY A 30 -4.31 0.45 14.24
CA GLY A 30 -4.32 1.69 15.02
C GLY A 30 -5.04 2.88 14.36
N THR A 31 -5.62 2.71 13.17
CA THR A 31 -6.40 3.75 12.50
C THR A 31 -7.88 3.71 12.90
N VAL A 32 -8.52 4.86 12.99
CA VAL A 32 -9.96 4.97 13.31
C VAL A 32 -10.76 5.45 12.11
N ALA A 33 -11.93 4.84 11.90
CA ALA A 33 -12.85 5.24 10.84
C ALA A 33 -13.31 6.70 11.03
N GLN A 34 -13.20 7.49 9.96
CA GLN A 34 -13.57 8.90 9.96
C GLN A 34 -14.95 9.12 9.33
N ARG A 35 -15.81 9.92 9.95
CA ARG A 35 -17.09 10.36 9.34
C ARG A 35 -16.89 11.18 8.06
N ARG A 36 -15.76 11.90 7.98
CA ARG A 36 -15.36 12.71 6.81
C ARG A 36 -13.91 12.35 6.45
N PRO A 37 -13.68 11.23 5.74
CA PRO A 37 -12.33 10.83 5.35
C PRO A 37 -11.73 11.86 4.39
N VAL A 38 -10.41 12.00 4.43
CA VAL A 38 -9.65 12.83 3.49
C VAL A 38 -8.66 11.94 2.76
N VAL A 39 -8.58 12.10 1.45
CA VAL A 39 -7.64 11.39 0.58
C VAL A 39 -6.73 12.42 -0.05
N VAL A 40 -5.42 12.17 0.01
CA VAL A 40 -4.41 13.00 -0.64
C VAL A 40 -3.65 12.12 -1.63
N ILE A 41 -3.58 12.56 -2.88
CA ILE A 41 -2.84 11.87 -3.94
C ILE A 41 -1.51 12.60 -4.13
N VAL A 42 -0.41 11.88 -3.94
CA VAL A 42 0.95 12.41 -4.16
C VAL A 42 1.46 11.93 -5.51
N GLY A 43 1.63 12.87 -6.44
CA GLY A 43 2.11 12.63 -7.81
C GLY A 43 3.45 13.29 -8.10
N GLY A 44 4.13 12.84 -9.15
CA GLY A 44 5.42 13.38 -9.60
C GLY A 44 6.29 12.35 -10.32
N GLN A 45 7.25 12.83 -11.12
CA GLN A 45 8.19 11.97 -11.86
C GLN A 45 9.02 11.06 -10.93
N PRO A 46 9.57 9.93 -11.43
CA PRO A 46 10.56 9.16 -10.68
C PRO A 46 11.71 10.05 -10.18
N GLY A 47 12.19 9.83 -8.97
CA GLY A 47 13.24 10.67 -8.36
C GLY A 47 12.78 12.01 -7.77
N ALA A 48 11.53 12.45 -7.99
CA ALA A 48 11.02 13.75 -7.49
C ALA A 48 10.82 13.85 -5.97
N GLY A 49 11.23 12.85 -5.19
CA GLY A 49 11.11 12.90 -3.73
C GLY A 49 9.69 12.71 -3.17
N LYS A 50 8.77 12.11 -3.94
CA LYS A 50 7.38 11.83 -3.52
C LYS A 50 7.26 11.18 -2.15
N THR A 51 8.19 10.30 -1.79
CA THR A 51 8.24 9.64 -0.48
C THR A 51 8.23 10.66 0.65
N LYS A 52 9.09 11.70 0.58
CA LYS A 52 9.17 12.74 1.61
C LYS A 52 7.86 13.49 1.78
N VAL A 53 7.19 13.81 0.67
CA VAL A 53 5.88 14.49 0.70
C VAL A 53 4.82 13.58 1.30
N ALA A 54 4.79 12.31 0.90
CA ALA A 54 3.85 11.34 1.44
C ALA A 54 4.06 11.10 2.95
N ASP A 55 5.31 11.09 3.45
CA ASP A 55 5.61 10.97 4.88
C ASP A 55 5.07 12.17 5.68
N LEU A 56 5.23 13.39 5.15
CA LEU A 56 4.68 14.61 5.76
C LEU A 56 3.15 14.60 5.79
N VAL A 57 2.53 14.21 4.67
CA VAL A 57 1.07 14.10 4.56
C VAL A 57 0.52 13.05 5.52
N GLU A 58 1.16 11.89 5.61
CA GLU A 58 0.78 10.80 6.50
C GLU A 58 0.87 11.21 7.97
N ALA A 59 1.96 11.89 8.38
CA ALA A 59 2.09 12.43 9.72
C ALA A 59 1.00 13.47 10.06
N ALA A 60 0.67 14.34 9.11
CA ALA A 60 -0.37 15.35 9.28
C ALA A 60 -1.77 14.73 9.39
N LEU A 61 -2.10 13.76 8.53
CA LEU A 61 -3.37 13.03 8.59
C LEU A 61 -3.45 12.16 9.84
N GLY A 62 -2.31 11.61 10.30
CA GLY A 62 -2.21 10.77 11.49
C GLY A 62 -2.71 11.43 12.78
N GLN A 63 -2.65 12.77 12.86
CA GLN A 63 -3.20 13.55 13.97
C GLN A 63 -4.73 13.39 14.14
N ARG A 64 -5.41 12.79 13.16
CA ARG A 64 -6.86 12.55 13.17
C ARG A 64 -7.24 11.16 13.65
N GLY A 65 -6.31 10.40 14.22
CA GLY A 65 -6.50 9.02 14.64
C GLY A 65 -5.97 8.00 13.62
N GLY A 66 -4.81 8.30 13.03
CA GLY A 66 -4.12 7.43 12.07
C GLY A 66 -4.38 7.77 10.61
N ALA A 67 -3.56 7.20 9.73
CA ALA A 67 -3.66 7.34 8.28
C ALA A 67 -3.23 6.03 7.61
N VAL A 68 -3.83 5.73 6.45
CA VAL A 68 -3.49 4.55 5.66
C VAL A 68 -2.73 4.98 4.41
N ARG A 69 -1.50 4.48 4.24
CA ARG A 69 -0.70 4.73 3.05
C ARG A 69 -0.94 3.66 1.99
N ILE A 70 -1.38 4.10 0.81
CA ILE A 70 -1.63 3.23 -0.34
C ILE A 70 -0.54 3.47 -1.38
N GLY A 71 0.14 2.40 -1.79
CA GLY A 71 1.18 2.49 -2.82
C GLY A 71 1.58 1.12 -3.34
N ARG A 72 1.65 0.96 -4.67
CA ARG A 72 2.00 -0.32 -5.32
C ARG A 72 3.27 -0.95 -4.76
N ASP A 73 4.29 -0.13 -4.50
CA ASP A 73 5.59 -0.62 -4.03
C ASP A 73 5.51 -1.20 -2.61
N LEU A 74 4.55 -0.78 -1.79
CA LEU A 74 4.34 -1.28 -0.42
C LEU A 74 3.81 -2.72 -0.41
N TYR A 75 3.08 -3.13 -1.45
CA TYR A 75 2.45 -4.45 -1.51
C TYR A 75 3.35 -5.55 -2.06
N LYS A 76 4.48 -5.17 -2.66
CA LYS A 76 5.45 -6.12 -3.23
C LYS A 76 5.97 -7.11 -2.19
N ALA A 77 6.19 -6.68 -0.95
CA ALA A 77 6.67 -7.53 0.13
C ALA A 77 5.67 -8.61 0.57
N ALA A 78 4.36 -8.37 0.39
CA ALA A 78 3.30 -9.32 0.71
C ALA A 78 3.09 -10.38 -0.39
N HIS A 79 3.68 -10.18 -1.57
CA HIS A 79 3.52 -11.06 -2.70
C HIS A 79 4.47 -12.26 -2.61
N ARG A 80 3.92 -13.47 -2.45
CA ARG A 80 4.69 -14.71 -2.19
C ARG A 80 5.80 -15.00 -3.22
N HIS A 81 5.59 -14.65 -4.50
CA HIS A 81 6.57 -14.88 -5.56
C HIS A 81 7.48 -13.67 -5.85
N TYR A 82 7.33 -12.57 -5.11
CA TYR A 82 8.19 -11.41 -5.31
C TYR A 82 9.50 -11.60 -4.54
N PRO A 83 10.66 -11.41 -5.17
CA PRO A 83 11.94 -11.59 -4.50
C PRO A 83 12.04 -10.69 -3.28
N LYS A 84 12.29 -11.29 -2.11
CA LYS A 84 12.67 -10.54 -0.90
C LYS A 84 14.15 -10.18 -1.08
N ARG A 85 14.44 -8.90 -1.27
CA ARG A 85 15.81 -8.38 -1.22
C ARG A 85 16.23 -8.18 0.23
#